data_AF-A0A7Z9E160-F1
#
_entry.id   AF-A0A7Z9E160-F1
#
_cell.length_a   1.000
_cell.length_b   1.000
_cell.length_c   1.000
_cell.angle_alpha   90.00
_cell.angle_beta   90.00
_cell.angle_gamma   90.00
#
_symmetry.space_group_name_H-M   'P 1'
#
loop_
_entity.id
_entity.type
_entity.pdbx_description
1 polymer ?
#
loop_
_entity_poly.entity_id
_entity_poly.type
_entity_poly.pdbx_seq_one_letter_code
_entity_poly.pdbx_strand_id
1 'polypeptide(L)'
;MAKKNQPKFPIHNLNEGGFTLIELLVVILIMGALAAIGVPIYWLQVQKAKEVEPKIYTSSCLHVQQANYEATGTISGDENSQLEEQLVSEDNKYKVNASLYKSQNSEDFIQTIICCVANSQQENGSSYAQALVYTNQNQVVSIPCNQVASIKP
;
A
#
# COMPACT_ATOMS: atom_id res chain seq x y z
N MET A 1 9.66 62.67 -61.71
CA MET A 1 10.27 62.67 -60.35
C MET A 1 9.62 61.54 -59.55
N ALA A 2 10.34 60.44 -59.30
CA ALA A 2 9.78 59.29 -58.58
C ALA A 2 10.06 59.41 -57.07
N LYS A 3 9.00 59.38 -56.26
CA LYS A 3 9.07 59.39 -54.79
C LYS A 3 9.53 58.01 -54.31
N LYS A 4 10.69 57.94 -53.66
CA LYS A 4 11.22 56.70 -53.05
C LYS A 4 10.38 56.36 -51.81
N ASN A 5 9.61 55.28 -51.88
CA ASN A 5 8.85 54.76 -50.75
C ASN A 5 9.80 53.95 -49.85
N GLN A 6 10.10 54.47 -48.65
CA GLN A 6 10.97 53.76 -47.71
C GLN A 6 10.13 52.74 -46.92
N PRO A 7 10.55 51.45 -46.86
CA PRO A 7 9.86 50.46 -46.03
C PRO A 7 10.07 50.82 -44.55
N LYS A 8 8.99 51.24 -43.89
CA LYS A 8 8.97 51.50 -42.45
C LYS A 8 8.84 50.17 -41.73
N PHE A 9 9.98 49.55 -41.42
CA PHE A 9 10.03 48.34 -40.61
C PHE A 9 9.52 48.66 -39.19
N PRO A 10 8.54 47.91 -38.66
CA PRO A 10 8.10 48.09 -37.28
C PRO A 10 9.25 47.69 -36.34
N ILE A 11 9.74 48.64 -35.56
CA ILE A 11 10.65 48.37 -34.44
C ILE A 11 9.81 47.68 -33.37
N HIS A 12 10.04 46.39 -33.14
CA HIS A 12 9.49 45.67 -31.99
C HIS A 12 10.01 46.37 -30.72
N ASN A 13 9.12 46.79 -29.83
CA ASN A 13 9.51 47.36 -28.55
C ASN A 13 10.21 46.27 -27.73
N LEU A 14 11.54 46.34 -27.61
CA LEU A 14 12.38 45.47 -26.78
C LEU A 14 12.21 45.80 -25.28
N ASN A 15 10.96 45.90 -24.81
CA ASN A 15 10.65 46.02 -23.39
C ASN A 15 10.24 44.67 -22.77
N GLU A 16 10.47 43.59 -23.52
CA GLU A 16 10.43 42.22 -23.01
C GLU A 16 11.75 41.98 -22.26
N GLY A 17 11.75 42.31 -20.96
CA GLY A 17 12.88 42.10 -20.08
C GLY A 17 13.31 40.63 -20.10
N GLY A 18 14.54 40.36 -20.52
CA GLY A 18 15.13 39.02 -20.49
C GLY A 18 15.35 38.55 -19.05
N PHE A 19 15.15 37.25 -18.82
CA PHE A 19 15.42 36.60 -17.53
C PHE A 19 16.91 36.72 -17.18
N THR A 20 17.24 37.15 -15.96
CA THR A 20 18.64 37.23 -15.57
C THR A 20 19.16 35.85 -15.19
N LEU A 21 20.42 35.55 -15.53
CA LEU A 21 21.05 34.26 -15.16
C LEU A 21 21.07 34.06 -13.64
N ILE A 22 21.20 35.15 -12.87
CA ILE A 22 21.21 35.09 -11.41
C ILE A 22 19.83 34.76 -10.82
N GLU A 23 18.76 35.24 -11.47
CA GLU A 23 17.38 34.98 -11.06
C GLU A 23 17.00 33.52 -11.33
N LEU A 24 17.51 32.92 -12.41
CA LEU A 24 17.39 31.49 -12.61
C LEU A 24 18.27 30.69 -11.62
N LEU A 25 19.47 31.19 -11.30
CA LEU A 25 20.43 30.53 -10.41
C LEU A 25 19.90 30.44 -8.97
N VAL A 26 19.32 31.50 -8.42
CA VAL A 26 18.79 31.47 -7.05
C VAL A 26 17.59 30.52 -6.94
N VAL A 27 16.78 30.39 -8.01
CA VAL A 27 15.63 29.49 -8.04
C VAL A 27 16.07 28.03 -7.99
N ILE A 28 17.08 27.63 -8.79
CA ILE A 28 17.59 26.25 -8.76
C ILE A 28 18.31 25.95 -7.43
N LEU A 29 18.94 26.96 -6.81
CA LEU A 29 19.56 26.83 -5.49
C LEU A 29 18.52 26.55 -4.41
N ILE A 30 17.42 27.33 -4.40
CA ILE A 30 16.33 27.13 -3.44
C ILE A 30 15.61 25.79 -3.71
N MET A 31 15.32 25.46 -4.97
CA MET A 31 14.75 24.15 -5.32
C MET A 31 15.67 22.99 -4.93
N GLY A 32 16.99 23.17 -5.05
CA GLY A 32 17.99 22.18 -4.60
C GLY A 32 17.93 21.94 -3.09
N ALA A 33 17.82 23.00 -2.28
CA ALA A 33 17.70 22.88 -0.83
C ALA A 33 16.40 22.18 -0.40
N LEU A 34 15.27 22.53 -1.03
CA LEU A 34 13.98 21.88 -0.77
C LEU A 34 13.99 20.41 -1.20
N ALA A 35 14.57 20.08 -2.35
CA ALA A 35 14.67 18.72 -2.85
C ALA A 35 15.53 17.84 -1.93
N ALA A 36 16.62 18.36 -1.37
CA ALA A 36 17.49 17.61 -0.46
C ALA A 36 16.74 17.08 0.78
N ILE A 37 15.76 17.83 1.29
CA ILE A 37 14.92 17.42 2.44
C ILE A 37 13.70 16.62 1.96
N GLY A 38 13.10 17.01 0.84
CA GLY A 38 11.86 16.41 0.34
C GLY A 38 12.02 14.99 -0.18
N VAL A 39 13.10 14.70 -0.90
CA VAL A 39 13.34 13.38 -1.51
C VAL A 39 13.34 12.23 -0.50
N PRO A 40 14.10 12.25 0.62
CA PRO A 40 14.10 11.13 1.57
C PRO A 40 12.73 10.92 2.23
N ILE A 41 12.00 11.99 2.55
CA ILE A 41 10.66 11.91 3.13
C ILE A 41 9.67 11.31 2.14
N TYR A 42 9.76 11.69 0.86
CA TYR A 42 8.92 11.15 -0.21
C TYR A 42 9.05 9.63 -0.34
N TRP A 43 10.27 9.09 -0.30
CA TRP A 43 10.48 7.64 -0.40
C TRP A 43 9.80 6.86 0.73
N LEU A 44 9.84 7.38 1.97
CA LEU A 44 9.16 6.76 3.11
C LEU A 44 7.63 6.80 2.95
N GLN A 45 7.08 7.88 2.39
CA GLN A 45 5.65 7.98 2.12
C GLN A 45 5.20 7.01 1.03
N VAL A 46 5.99 6.86 -0.03
CA VAL A 46 5.72 5.88 -1.11
C VAL A 46 5.72 4.45 -0.56
N GLN A 47 6.66 4.10 0.32
CA GLN A 47 6.68 2.78 0.95
C GLN A 47 5.44 2.54 1.81
N LYS A 48 5.07 3.49 2.68
CA LYS A 48 3.85 3.39 3.50
C LYS A 48 2.59 3.27 2.66
N ALA A 49 2.49 4.02 1.56
CA ALA A 49 1.35 3.93 0.64
C ALA A 49 1.23 2.54 0.00
N LYS A 50 2.36 1.91 -0.36
CA LYS A 50 2.38 0.54 -0.90
C LYS A 50 1.91 -0.50 0.11
N GLU A 51 2.13 -0.29 1.40
CA GLU A 51 1.67 -1.21 2.46
C GLU A 51 0.16 -1.10 2.75
N VAL A 52 -0.50 -0.02 2.33
CA VAL A 52 -1.95 0.16 2.56
C VAL A 52 -2.77 -0.85 1.76
N GLU A 53 -2.39 -1.11 0.52
CA GLU A 53 -3.09 -2.07 -0.36
C GLU A 53 -3.20 -3.48 0.27
N PRO A 54 -2.10 -4.18 0.60
CA PRO A 54 -2.18 -5.53 1.16
C PRO A 54 -2.87 -5.55 2.53
N LYS A 55 -2.77 -4.48 3.32
CA LYS A 55 -3.49 -4.35 4.59
C LYS A 55 -5.01 -4.31 4.41
N ILE A 56 -5.51 -3.62 3.39
CA ILE A 56 -6.94 -3.59 3.08
C ILE A 56 -7.42 -4.98 2.68
N TYR A 57 -6.68 -5.66 1.80
CA TYR A 57 -7.02 -7.00 1.33
C TYR A 57 -7.09 -8.03 2.47
N THR A 58 -6.08 -8.07 3.36
CA THR A 58 -6.11 -8.99 4.52
C THR A 58 -7.20 -8.61 5.53
N SER A 59 -7.47 -7.33 5.74
CA SER A 59 -8.52 -6.89 6.68
C SER A 59 -9.92 -7.28 6.19
N SER A 60 -10.17 -7.15 4.88
CA SER A 60 -11.41 -7.59 4.25
C SER A 60 -11.58 -9.11 4.37
N CYS A 61 -10.53 -9.87 3.99
CA CYS A 61 -10.51 -11.33 4.17
C CYS A 61 -10.80 -11.73 5.61
N LEU A 62 -10.13 -11.09 6.58
CA LEU A 62 -10.25 -11.46 7.98
C LEU A 62 -11.66 -11.21 8.52
N HIS A 63 -12.30 -10.11 8.10
CA HIS A 63 -13.67 -9.81 8.50
C HIS A 63 -14.67 -10.83 7.95
N VAL A 64 -14.53 -11.22 6.68
CA VAL A 64 -15.36 -12.26 6.06
C VAL A 64 -15.17 -13.60 6.78
N GLN A 65 -13.91 -13.99 7.02
CA GLN A 65 -13.61 -15.26 7.67
C GLN A 65 -13.98 -15.30 9.15
N GLN A 66 -13.95 -14.16 9.83
CA GLN A 66 -14.52 -14.03 11.17
C GLN A 66 -16.02 -14.34 11.16
N ALA A 67 -16.79 -13.68 10.28
CA ALA A 67 -18.22 -13.89 10.19
C ALA A 67 -18.57 -15.34 9.83
N ASN A 68 -17.82 -15.95 8.91
CA ASN A 68 -18.02 -17.37 8.55
C ASN A 68 -17.71 -18.30 9.73
N TYR A 69 -16.59 -18.09 10.42
CA TYR A 69 -16.24 -18.91 11.57
C TYR A 69 -17.24 -18.79 12.72
N GLU A 70 -17.76 -17.60 12.97
CA GLU A 70 -18.81 -17.38 13.98
C GLU A 70 -20.15 -18.06 13.58
N ALA A 71 -20.43 -18.17 12.27
CA ALA A 71 -21.67 -18.79 11.77
C ALA A 71 -21.60 -20.32 11.68
N THR A 72 -20.50 -20.88 11.16
CA THR A 72 -20.39 -22.32 10.82
C THR A 72 -19.27 -23.04 11.57
N GLY A 73 -18.40 -22.32 12.29
CA GLY A 73 -17.21 -22.88 12.91
C GLY A 73 -16.13 -23.31 11.92
N THR A 74 -16.28 -22.99 10.63
CA THR A 74 -15.31 -23.26 9.55
C THR A 74 -14.96 -21.95 8.86
N ILE A 75 -13.82 -21.91 8.18
CA ILE A 75 -13.58 -20.80 7.24
C ILE A 75 -14.12 -21.19 5.86
N SER A 76 -14.44 -20.21 5.03
CA SER A 76 -14.60 -20.50 3.61
C SER A 76 -13.29 -21.11 3.11
N GLY A 77 -13.33 -22.18 2.30
CA GLY A 77 -12.14 -22.82 1.71
C GLY A 77 -11.60 -24.07 2.40
N ASP A 78 -12.21 -24.51 3.51
CA ASP A 78 -11.78 -25.70 4.26
C ASP A 78 -11.93 -27.02 3.46
N GLU A 79 -12.64 -27.03 2.34
CA GLU A 79 -12.77 -28.22 1.47
C GLU A 79 -11.88 -28.14 0.24
N ASN A 80 -10.55 -28.19 0.36
CA ASN A 80 -9.62 -28.39 -0.78
C ASN A 80 -9.95 -27.54 -2.04
N SER A 81 -10.62 -26.42 -1.82
CA SER A 81 -11.26 -25.61 -2.81
C SER A 81 -10.62 -24.27 -2.56
N GLN A 82 -9.74 -23.97 -3.50
CA GLN A 82 -9.22 -22.66 -3.73
C GLN A 82 -10.33 -21.68 -3.35
N LEU A 83 -10.10 -20.91 -2.29
CA LEU A 83 -10.75 -19.63 -2.16
C LEU A 83 -10.22 -18.79 -3.29
N GLU A 84 -10.83 -19.04 -4.45
CA GLU A 84 -11.03 -18.06 -5.47
C GLU A 84 -12.19 -17.13 -5.10
N GLU A 85 -12.44 -16.87 -3.81
CA GLU A 85 -12.62 -15.45 -3.44
C GLU A 85 -11.23 -14.82 -3.39
N GLN A 86 -10.60 -14.91 -4.56
CA GLN A 86 -9.39 -14.27 -4.94
C GLN A 86 -9.81 -12.80 -4.90
N LEU A 87 -9.62 -12.14 -3.76
CA LEU A 87 -9.48 -10.69 -3.70
C LEU A 87 -8.18 -10.36 -4.44
N VAL A 88 -8.19 -10.63 -5.75
CA VAL A 88 -7.18 -10.22 -6.71
C VAL A 88 -7.34 -8.72 -6.72
N SER A 89 -6.35 -8.02 -6.18
CA SER A 89 -6.10 -6.65 -6.61
C SER A 89 -6.25 -6.64 -8.14
N GLU A 90 -7.04 -5.75 -8.74
CA GLU A 90 -7.36 -5.74 -10.19
C GLU A 90 -6.15 -6.02 -11.11
N ASP A 91 -4.93 -5.74 -10.65
CA ASP A 91 -3.65 -5.97 -11.34
C ASP A 91 -2.88 -7.27 -11.00
N ASN A 92 -3.48 -8.27 -10.33
CA ASN A 92 -2.82 -9.54 -9.92
C ASN A 92 -1.54 -9.36 -9.06
N LYS A 93 -1.42 -8.21 -8.41
CA LYS A 93 -0.27 -7.83 -7.57
C LYS A 93 -0.21 -8.62 -6.26
N TYR A 94 -1.36 -8.94 -5.67
CA TYR A 94 -1.46 -9.71 -4.43
C TYR A 94 -2.41 -10.90 -4.59
N LYS A 95 -2.02 -12.05 -4.02
CA LYS A 95 -2.89 -13.22 -3.82
C LYS A 95 -3.20 -13.38 -2.35
N VAL A 96 -4.47 -13.30 -2.00
CA VAL A 96 -4.94 -13.41 -0.62
C VAL A 96 -5.37 -14.84 -0.35
N ASN A 97 -4.79 -15.46 0.68
CA ASN A 97 -5.17 -16.80 1.14
C ASN A 97 -5.58 -16.72 2.61
N ALA A 98 -6.58 -17.52 2.98
CA ALA A 98 -6.97 -17.70 4.38
C ALA A 98 -6.54 -19.09 4.86
N SER A 99 -6.16 -19.20 6.13
CA SER A 99 -5.90 -20.45 6.82
C SER A 99 -6.51 -20.47 8.20
N LEU A 100 -6.97 -21.66 8.61
CA LEU A 100 -7.57 -21.91 9.91
C LEU A 100 -6.75 -22.96 10.65
N TYR A 101 -6.38 -22.65 11.89
CA TYR A 101 -5.75 -23.59 12.81
C TYR A 101 -6.65 -23.75 14.01
N LYS A 102 -7.02 -24.99 14.33
CA LYS A 102 -7.76 -25.34 15.54
C LYS A 102 -6.86 -26.18 16.44
N SER A 103 -6.80 -25.85 17.73
CA SER A 103 -6.12 -26.72 18.70
C SER A 103 -6.88 -28.04 18.86
N GLN A 104 -6.12 -29.12 19.04
CA GLN A 104 -6.65 -30.45 19.34
C GLN A 104 -7.00 -30.61 20.83
N ASN A 105 -6.48 -29.73 21.70
CA ASN A 105 -6.76 -29.74 23.14
C ASN A 105 -7.60 -28.51 23.52
N SER A 106 -8.74 -28.73 24.18
CA SER A 106 -9.64 -27.67 24.62
C SER A 106 -9.10 -26.82 25.79
N GLU A 107 -8.07 -27.31 26.47
CA GLU A 107 -7.41 -26.62 27.59
C GLU A 107 -6.36 -25.60 27.12
N ASP A 108 -5.93 -25.67 25.85
CA ASP A 108 -4.93 -24.76 25.33
C ASP A 108 -5.48 -23.33 25.32
N PHE A 109 -4.65 -22.38 25.78
CA PHE A 109 -5.04 -20.97 25.82
C PHE A 109 -5.45 -20.46 24.43
N ILE A 110 -4.76 -20.90 23.37
CA ILE A 110 -5.13 -20.60 21.98
C ILE A 110 -5.95 -21.77 21.42
N GLN A 111 -7.24 -21.54 21.20
CA GLN A 111 -8.13 -22.56 20.65
C GLN A 111 -8.21 -22.51 19.13
N THR A 112 -8.26 -21.32 18.55
CA THR A 112 -8.37 -21.16 17.09
C THR A 112 -7.62 -19.93 16.62
N ILE A 113 -6.95 -20.05 15.47
CA ILE A 113 -6.32 -18.96 14.75
C ILE A 113 -6.88 -18.92 13.34
N ILE A 114 -7.43 -17.76 12.95
CA ILE A 114 -7.76 -17.44 11.55
C ILE A 114 -6.66 -16.52 11.05
N CYS A 115 -6.00 -16.87 9.96
CA CYS A 115 -4.95 -16.05 9.35
C CYS A 115 -5.30 -15.74 7.91
N CYS A 116 -5.21 -14.46 7.53
CA CYS A 116 -5.30 -14.02 6.14
C CYS A 116 -3.95 -13.47 5.71
N VAL A 117 -3.42 -13.99 4.60
CA VAL A 117 -2.10 -13.62 4.06
C VAL A 117 -2.25 -13.11 2.63
N ALA A 118 -1.87 -11.86 2.40
CA ALA A 118 -1.69 -11.28 1.08
C ALA A 118 -0.24 -11.51 0.61
N ASN A 119 -0.06 -12.45 -0.30
CA ASN A 119 1.23 -12.78 -0.90
C ASN A 119 1.47 -11.88 -2.11
N SER A 120 2.55 -11.11 -2.08
CA SER A 120 2.99 -10.36 -3.26
C SER A 120 3.38 -11.32 -4.39
N GLN A 121 2.92 -11.02 -5.62
CA GLN A 121 3.35 -11.72 -6.83
C GLN A 121 4.51 -10.99 -7.55
N GLN A 122 5.07 -9.92 -6.96
CA GLN A 122 6.20 -9.17 -7.51
C GLN A 122 7.53 -9.63 -6.91
N GLU A 123 8.62 -9.63 -7.71
CA GLU A 123 9.96 -10.13 -7.35
C GLU A 123 10.59 -9.49 -6.10
N ASN A 124 10.10 -8.32 -5.65
CA ASN A 124 10.54 -7.63 -4.42
C ASN A 124 9.37 -7.09 -3.59
N GLY A 125 8.14 -7.56 -3.81
CA GLY A 125 7.01 -7.07 -3.04
C GLY A 125 6.89 -7.78 -1.70
N SER A 126 6.64 -7.00 -0.64
CA SER A 126 6.42 -7.53 0.70
C SER A 126 5.04 -8.18 0.80
N SER A 127 4.98 -9.36 1.43
CA SER A 127 3.71 -9.99 1.82
C SER A 127 3.20 -9.41 3.14
N TYR A 128 1.89 -9.46 3.35
CA TYR A 128 1.24 -8.98 4.57
C TYR A 128 0.35 -10.06 5.15
N ALA A 129 0.32 -10.19 6.48
CA ALA A 129 -0.53 -11.14 7.17
C ALA A 129 -1.29 -10.47 8.31
N GLN A 130 -2.51 -10.94 8.57
CA GLN A 130 -3.29 -10.53 9.72
C GLN A 130 -4.02 -11.74 10.29
N ALA A 131 -4.08 -11.84 11.61
CA ALA A 131 -4.70 -12.98 12.27
C ALA A 131 -5.71 -12.56 13.35
N LEU A 132 -6.73 -13.39 13.53
CA LEU A 132 -7.61 -13.41 14.71
C LEU A 132 -7.29 -14.64 15.53
N VAL A 133 -7.14 -14.44 16.83
CA VAL A 133 -6.88 -15.51 17.79
C VAL A 133 -8.06 -15.61 18.74
N TYR A 134 -8.65 -16.80 18.79
CA TYR A 134 -9.69 -17.18 19.75
C TYR A 134 -9.04 -17.95 20.89
N THR A 135 -9.30 -17.48 22.11
CA THR A 135 -8.76 -18.09 23.32
C THR A 135 -9.74 -19.04 23.99
N ASN A 136 -9.28 -19.82 24.97
CA ASN A 136 -10.14 -20.63 25.85
C ASN A 136 -11.14 -19.81 26.70
N GLN A 137 -10.91 -18.51 26.82
CA GLN A 137 -11.80 -17.57 27.51
C GLN A 137 -12.80 -16.89 26.56
N ASN A 138 -12.93 -17.39 25.32
CA ASN A 138 -13.82 -16.84 24.30
C ASN A 138 -13.52 -15.36 23.94
N GLN A 139 -12.29 -14.90 24.23
CA GLN A 139 -11.80 -13.59 23.82
C GLN A 139 -11.19 -13.67 22.43
N VAL A 140 -11.48 -12.68 21.59
CA VAL A 140 -10.93 -12.53 20.24
C VAL A 140 -9.87 -11.43 20.24
N VAL A 141 -8.66 -11.75 19.81
CA VAL A 141 -7.55 -10.81 19.69
C VAL A 141 -7.14 -10.69 18.22
N SER A 142 -7.28 -9.50 17.65
CA SER A 142 -6.76 -9.20 16.31
C SER A 142 -5.29 -8.83 16.39
N ILE A 143 -4.44 -9.53 15.64
CA ILE A 143 -2.99 -9.36 15.67
C ILE A 143 -2.51 -8.86 14.30
N PRO A 144 -1.92 -7.65 14.22
CA PRO A 144 -1.29 -7.15 13.00
C PRO A 144 0.00 -7.92 12.67
N CYS A 145 0.40 -7.91 11.40
CA CYS A 145 1.55 -8.66 10.87
C CYS A 145 2.84 -8.53 11.70
N ASN A 146 3.13 -7.34 12.23
CA ASN A 146 4.33 -7.06 13.03
C ASN A 146 4.34 -7.77 14.39
N GLN A 147 3.22 -8.36 14.81
CA GLN A 147 3.07 -9.11 16.05
C GLN A 147 2.80 -10.60 15.80
N VAL A 148 2.48 -11.01 14.55
CA VAL A 148 2.23 -12.42 14.20
C VAL A 148 3.49 -13.28 14.41
N ALA A 149 4.67 -12.77 14.04
CA ALA A 149 5.94 -13.48 14.26
C ALA A 149 6.35 -13.61 15.74
N SER A 150 5.69 -12.87 16.64
CA SER A 150 5.93 -12.89 18.08
C SER A 150 5.00 -13.84 18.83
N ILE A 151 4.05 -14.48 18.15
CA ILE A 151 3.26 -15.57 18.70
C ILE A 151 4.18 -16.80 18.77
N LYS A 152 4.94 -16.93 19.85
CA LYS A 152 5.61 -18.19 20.18
C LYS A 152 4.54 -19.22 20.61
N PRO A 153 4.68 -20.50 20.20
CA PRO A 153 3.87 -21.58 20.76
C PRO A 153 4.06 -21.69 22.27
#